data_AF-A0A1Z4R3G3-F1
#
_entry.id   AF-A0A1Z4R3G3-F1
#
_cell.length_a   1.000
_cell.length_b   1.000
_cell.length_c   1.000
_cell.angle_alpha   90.00
_cell.angle_beta   90.00
_cell.angle_gamma   90.00
#
_symmetry.space_group_name_H-M   'P 1'
#
loop_
_entity.id
_entity.type
_entity.pdbx_description
1 polymer ?
#
loop_
_entity_poly.entity_id
_entity_poly.type
_entity_poly.pdbx_seq_one_letter_code
_entity_poly.pdbx_strand_id
1 'polypeptide(L)'
;MAIATRTDTSLAATISQTTLVNALLTAFANAGFSSPFDNYTSGTDRILVYKVDVDASKTFGSNYLRIRITSALQVLQQIMAGWNTSTKAATNASTEVSMGSLSTSSLIQFVALSGGNEYKFISLTQGTVFMLLGILMPENRPSWWDLNAWTWGFIFTSTTLLALRSSSKFPYTVSEYEFLSSTRMGIANPQTNRRDIFAGNILLTSSNAGGAGKTSDDICLACGNGGSRYDTLSFPGDTKQYLLINNTSAGLAVRIQ
;
A
#
# COMPACT_ATOMS: atom_id res chain seq x y z
N MET A 1 16.86 5.65 -6.57
CA MET A 1 16.27 5.20 -5.30
C MET A 1 15.99 6.42 -4.43
N ALA A 2 14.76 6.60 -3.95
CA ALA A 2 14.35 7.78 -3.22
C ALA A 2 13.86 7.37 -1.82
N ILE A 3 14.54 7.86 -0.78
CA ILE A 3 14.10 7.74 0.62
C ILE A 3 12.67 8.29 0.72
N ALA A 4 11.81 7.63 1.50
CA ALA A 4 10.40 8.00 1.57
C ALA A 4 10.24 9.44 2.09
N THR A 5 9.51 10.28 1.36
CA THR A 5 8.96 11.49 1.96
C THR A 5 7.76 11.11 2.81
N ARG A 6 7.80 11.46 4.11
CA ARG A 6 6.70 11.28 5.06
C ARG A 6 5.95 12.58 5.28
N THR A 7 4.62 12.52 5.16
CA THR A 7 3.73 13.63 5.52
C THR A 7 2.59 13.13 6.37
N ASP A 8 2.45 13.69 7.57
CA ASP A 8 1.42 13.33 8.53
C ASP A 8 0.28 14.36 8.47
N THR A 9 -0.95 13.89 8.34
CA THR A 9 -2.16 14.72 8.44
C THR A 9 -3.21 14.02 9.29
N SER A 10 -4.27 14.75 9.65
CA SER A 10 -5.38 14.16 10.39
C SER A 10 -6.72 14.73 9.93
N LEU A 11 -7.78 13.96 10.15
CA LEU A 11 -9.15 14.40 10.04
C LEU A 11 -9.80 14.31 11.42
N ALA A 12 -10.22 15.47 11.95
CA ALA A 12 -10.89 15.56 13.23
C ALA A 12 -12.23 14.79 13.23
N ALA A 13 -12.73 14.49 14.43
CA ALA A 13 -14.04 13.85 14.64
C ALA A 13 -15.19 14.67 14.02
N THR A 14 -16.39 14.08 13.99
CA THR A 14 -17.56 14.55 13.20
C THR A 14 -17.37 14.28 11.71
N ILE A 15 -16.93 13.05 11.41
CA ILE A 15 -16.54 12.65 10.07
C ILE A 15 -17.77 12.36 9.22
N SER A 16 -17.84 12.99 8.05
CA SER A 16 -18.77 12.68 6.96
C SER A 16 -18.02 12.03 5.79
N GLN A 17 -18.76 11.42 4.86
CA GLN A 17 -18.18 10.89 3.63
C GLN A 17 -17.43 11.98 2.85
N THR A 18 -17.99 13.19 2.76
CA THR A 18 -17.38 14.33 2.08
C THR A 18 -16.06 14.75 2.72
N THR A 19 -16.02 14.90 4.05
CA THR A 19 -14.79 15.28 4.76
C THR A 19 -13.71 14.20 4.67
N LEU A 20 -14.12 12.92 4.67
CA LEU A 20 -13.21 11.80 4.45
C LEU A 20 -12.64 11.79 3.02
N VAL A 21 -13.47 12.01 2.00
CA VAL A 21 -13.01 12.11 0.60
C VAL A 21 -12.00 13.25 0.43
N ASN A 22 -12.27 14.42 1.00
CA ASN A 22 -11.35 15.56 0.91
C ASN A 22 -10.02 15.27 1.62
N ALA A 23 -10.06 14.67 2.82
CA ALA A 23 -8.86 14.27 3.54
C ALA A 23 -8.04 13.22 2.76
N LEU A 24 -8.71 12.24 2.13
CA LEU A 24 -8.06 11.26 1.26
C LEU A 24 -7.43 11.91 0.03
N LEU A 25 -8.10 12.83 -0.65
CA LEU A 25 -7.52 13.57 -1.79
C LEU A 25 -6.20 14.24 -1.41
N THR A 26 -6.16 14.91 -0.25
CA THR A 26 -4.93 15.52 0.29
C THR A 26 -3.88 14.47 0.64
N ALA A 27 -4.27 13.37 1.30
CA ALA A 27 -3.34 12.31 1.67
C ALA A 27 -2.73 11.60 0.43
N PHE A 28 -3.52 11.37 -0.62
CA PHE A 28 -3.06 10.80 -1.90
C PHE A 28 -2.08 11.74 -2.61
N ALA A 29 -2.38 13.05 -2.64
CA ALA A 29 -1.44 14.03 -3.17
C ALA A 29 -0.12 14.03 -2.38
N ASN A 30 -0.17 13.98 -1.05
CA ASN A 30 1.00 13.90 -0.18
C ASN A 30 1.81 12.60 -0.37
N ALA A 31 1.15 11.48 -0.72
CA ALA A 31 1.79 10.22 -1.07
C ALA A 31 2.39 10.22 -2.50
N GLY A 32 2.30 11.34 -3.21
CA GLY A 32 2.88 11.51 -4.54
C GLY A 32 2.01 11.00 -5.69
N PHE A 33 0.71 10.78 -5.48
CA PHE A 33 -0.23 10.59 -6.58
C PHE A 33 -0.57 11.95 -7.21
N SER A 34 -0.82 11.95 -8.52
CA SER A 34 -1.44 13.08 -9.20
C SER A 34 -2.92 13.24 -8.78
N SER A 35 -3.60 14.27 -9.31
CA SER A 35 -5.05 14.36 -9.16
C SER A 35 -5.73 13.08 -9.66
N PRO A 36 -6.89 12.69 -9.07
CA PRO A 36 -7.61 11.51 -9.53
C PRO A 36 -7.83 11.57 -11.04
N PHE A 37 -7.51 10.46 -11.71
CA PHE A 37 -7.81 10.22 -13.11
C PHE A 37 -9.33 10.20 -13.37
N ASP A 38 -10.10 9.79 -12.36
CA ASP A 38 -11.55 9.91 -12.32
C ASP A 38 -12.05 10.18 -10.89
N ASN A 39 -13.11 10.95 -10.75
CA ASN A 39 -13.71 11.30 -9.47
C ASN A 39 -15.22 11.51 -9.65
N TYR A 40 -16.03 10.57 -9.16
CA TYR A 40 -17.47 10.57 -9.41
C TYR A 40 -18.26 9.91 -8.27
N THR A 41 -19.59 10.07 -8.31
CA THR A 41 -20.52 9.35 -7.44
C THR A 41 -21.14 8.19 -8.21
N SER A 42 -21.21 7.01 -7.60
CA SER A 42 -22.03 5.88 -8.08
C SER A 42 -23.00 5.48 -6.99
N GLY A 43 -24.31 5.73 -7.20
CA GLY A 43 -25.30 5.62 -6.13
C GLY A 43 -24.99 6.58 -4.98
N THR A 44 -24.71 6.04 -3.79
CA THR A 44 -24.29 6.82 -2.61
C THR A 44 -22.77 6.82 -2.39
N ASP A 45 -22.01 6.09 -3.19
CA ASP A 45 -20.59 5.89 -2.96
C ASP A 45 -19.77 6.92 -3.73
N ARG A 46 -18.70 7.39 -3.10
CA ARG A 46 -17.70 8.26 -3.72
C ARG A 46 -16.56 7.40 -4.24
N ILE A 47 -16.23 7.57 -5.51
CA ILE A 47 -15.20 6.78 -6.19
C ILE A 47 -14.11 7.71 -6.69
N LEU A 48 -12.88 7.43 -6.26
CA LEU A 48 -11.66 8.05 -6.74
C LEU A 48 -10.86 7.00 -7.51
N VAL A 49 -10.38 7.33 -8.70
CA VAL A 49 -9.49 6.46 -9.47
C VAL A 49 -8.19 7.19 -9.73
N TYR A 50 -7.07 6.59 -9.36
CA TYR A 50 -5.74 7.11 -9.60
C TYR A 50 -5.04 6.25 -10.65
N LYS A 51 -4.34 6.89 -11.59
CA LYS A 51 -3.48 6.23 -12.57
C LYS A 51 -2.03 6.34 -12.11
N VAL A 52 -1.30 5.24 -12.14
CA VAL A 52 0.14 5.20 -11.85
C VAL A 52 0.85 4.49 -12.99
N ASP A 53 1.77 5.18 -13.64
CA ASP A 53 2.54 4.67 -14.76
C ASP A 53 3.85 4.05 -14.28
N VAL A 54 4.07 2.78 -14.63
CA VAL A 54 5.34 2.08 -14.49
C VAL A 54 6.18 2.28 -15.75
N ASP A 55 5.55 2.13 -16.92
CA ASP A 55 6.12 2.39 -18.23
C ASP A 55 4.98 2.73 -19.21
N ALA A 56 4.72 4.03 -19.40
CA ALA A 56 3.61 4.50 -20.23
C ALA A 56 3.73 4.09 -21.72
N SER A 57 4.86 3.55 -22.17
CA SER A 57 5.05 3.06 -23.54
C SER A 57 4.49 1.66 -23.78
N LYS A 58 4.05 0.96 -22.73
CA LYS A 58 3.64 -0.45 -22.76
C LYS A 58 2.13 -0.60 -22.56
N THR A 59 1.52 -1.60 -23.19
CA THR A 59 0.05 -1.81 -23.17
C THR A 59 -0.53 -1.94 -21.76
N PHE A 60 0.17 -2.62 -20.85
CA PHE A 60 -0.19 -2.77 -19.44
C PHE A 60 0.86 -2.13 -18.50
N GLY A 61 1.53 -1.09 -18.99
CA GLY A 61 2.53 -0.37 -18.20
C GLY A 61 1.93 0.67 -17.24
N SER A 62 0.61 0.76 -17.15
CA SER A 62 -0.12 1.57 -16.18
C SER A 62 -0.94 0.69 -15.26
N ASN A 63 -1.04 1.10 -13.99
CA ASN A 63 -2.01 0.55 -13.04
C ASN A 63 -3.04 1.61 -12.71
N TYR A 64 -4.25 1.16 -12.42
CA TYR A 64 -5.32 2.02 -11.91
C TYR A 64 -5.71 1.55 -10.52
N LEU A 65 -5.63 2.45 -9.54
CA LEU A 65 -6.03 2.23 -8.17
C LEU A 65 -7.39 2.92 -7.96
N ARG A 66 -8.42 2.13 -7.71
CA ARG A 66 -9.76 2.63 -7.38
C ARG A 66 -9.95 2.59 -5.87
N ILE A 67 -10.36 3.72 -5.31
CA ILE A 67 -10.74 3.90 -3.91
C ILE A 67 -12.24 4.21 -3.88
N ARG A 68 -13.01 3.31 -3.27
CA ARG A 68 -14.45 3.51 -3.03
C ARG A 68 -14.66 3.86 -1.56
N ILE A 69 -15.38 4.95 -1.30
CA ILE A 69 -15.77 5.39 0.02
C ILE A 69 -17.28 5.30 0.12
N THR A 70 -17.79 4.43 0.99
CA THR A 70 -19.24 4.26 1.18
C THR A 70 -19.80 5.31 2.15
N SER A 71 -21.13 5.44 2.19
CA SER A 71 -21.82 6.31 3.17
C SER A 71 -21.63 5.84 4.62
N ALA A 72 -21.36 4.55 4.82
CA ALA A 72 -21.02 3.95 6.12
C ALA A 72 -19.53 4.12 6.50
N LEU A 73 -18.80 5.00 5.80
CA LEU A 73 -17.37 5.28 6.00
C LEU A 73 -16.47 4.03 5.91
N GLN A 74 -16.84 3.07 5.06
CA GLN A 74 -15.92 2.01 4.63
C GLN A 74 -15.08 2.54 3.47
N VAL A 75 -13.77 2.33 3.57
CA VAL A 75 -12.84 2.56 2.47
C VAL A 75 -12.47 1.22 1.87
N LEU A 76 -12.69 1.09 0.57
CA LEU A 76 -12.32 -0.08 -0.21
C LEU A 76 -11.30 0.31 -1.27
N GLN A 77 -10.35 -0.59 -1.53
CA GLN A 77 -9.39 -0.44 -2.62
C GLN A 77 -9.45 -1.60 -3.60
N GLN A 78 -9.10 -1.31 -4.85
CA GLN A 78 -9.05 -2.25 -5.95
C GLN A 78 -7.99 -1.80 -6.95
N ILE A 79 -7.25 -2.75 -7.52
CA ILE A 79 -6.29 -2.51 -8.60
C ILE A 79 -6.79 -3.13 -9.91
N MET A 80 -6.55 -2.44 -11.02
CA MET A 80 -6.97 -2.85 -12.37
C MET A 80 -5.95 -2.44 -13.42
N ALA A 81 -6.02 -3.10 -14.58
CA ALA A 81 -5.11 -2.87 -15.71
C ALA A 81 -5.58 -1.74 -16.63
N GLY A 82 -6.87 -1.43 -16.62
CA GLY A 82 -7.44 -0.35 -17.42
C GLY A 82 -8.66 0.28 -16.77
N TRP A 83 -8.90 1.54 -17.11
CA TRP A 83 -10.06 2.31 -16.69
C TRP A 83 -10.59 3.16 -17.85
N ASN A 84 -11.91 3.11 -18.09
CA ASN A 84 -12.58 3.99 -19.03
C ASN A 84 -13.37 5.07 -18.25
N THR A 85 -12.96 6.33 -18.38
CA THR A 85 -13.58 7.46 -17.66
C THR A 85 -14.96 7.83 -18.17
N SER A 86 -15.34 7.44 -19.40
CA SER A 86 -16.68 7.70 -19.94
C SER A 86 -17.69 6.69 -19.44
N THR A 87 -17.36 5.40 -19.49
CA THR A 87 -18.26 4.31 -19.08
C THR A 87 -18.13 3.92 -17.61
N LYS A 88 -17.13 4.47 -16.90
CA LYS A 88 -16.80 4.14 -15.49
C LYS A 88 -16.54 2.65 -15.27
N ALA A 89 -15.95 2.00 -16.27
CA ALA A 89 -15.70 0.56 -16.29
C ALA A 89 -14.21 0.26 -16.12
N ALA A 90 -13.92 -0.69 -15.22
CA ALA A 90 -12.60 -1.27 -15.05
C ALA A 90 -12.41 -2.46 -16.00
N THR A 91 -11.17 -2.69 -16.45
CA THR A 91 -10.78 -3.91 -17.16
C THR A 91 -9.69 -4.65 -16.37
N ASN A 92 -9.81 -5.97 -16.33
CA ASN A 92 -8.93 -6.86 -15.56
C ASN A 92 -8.79 -6.45 -14.09
N ALA A 93 -9.91 -6.12 -13.45
CA ALA A 93 -9.89 -5.68 -12.07
C ALA A 93 -9.69 -6.86 -11.11
N SER A 94 -8.92 -6.62 -10.06
CA SER A 94 -8.91 -7.46 -8.86
C SER A 94 -10.27 -7.43 -8.14
N THR A 95 -10.49 -8.34 -7.18
CA THR A 95 -11.59 -8.18 -6.23
C THR A 95 -11.31 -7.04 -5.26
N GLU A 96 -12.36 -6.28 -4.90
CA GLU A 96 -12.25 -5.19 -3.93
C GLU A 96 -11.84 -5.72 -2.53
N VAL A 97 -11.11 -4.91 -1.78
CA VAL A 97 -10.76 -5.20 -0.38
C VAL A 97 -11.15 -4.04 0.52
N SER A 98 -11.71 -4.36 1.68
CA SER A 98 -11.89 -3.45 2.80
C SER A 98 -11.17 -3.99 4.04
N MET A 99 -10.57 -3.10 4.83
CA MET A 99 -9.87 -3.44 6.08
C MET A 99 -10.61 -2.93 7.32
N GLY A 100 -11.86 -2.48 7.17
CA GLY A 100 -12.70 -2.05 8.28
C GLY A 100 -13.63 -0.89 7.92
N SER A 101 -14.47 -0.52 8.89
CA SER A 101 -15.33 0.67 8.80
C SER A 101 -14.82 1.71 9.79
N LEU A 102 -14.90 2.98 9.41
CA LEU A 102 -14.49 4.10 10.26
C LEU A 102 -15.68 4.61 11.08
N SER A 103 -15.40 5.12 12.27
CA SER A 103 -16.37 5.82 13.12
C SER A 103 -16.42 7.30 12.77
N THR A 104 -17.60 7.90 12.94
CA THR A 104 -17.82 9.35 12.82
C THR A 104 -17.22 10.14 13.99
N SER A 105 -16.99 9.50 15.14
CA SER A 105 -16.73 10.18 16.42
C SER A 105 -15.26 10.30 16.83
N SER A 106 -14.34 9.71 16.07
CA SER A 106 -12.91 9.63 16.43
C SER A 106 -12.04 10.22 15.34
N LEU A 107 -10.93 10.85 15.73
CA LEU A 107 -9.95 11.36 14.78
C LEU A 107 -9.34 10.23 13.93
N ILE A 108 -9.13 10.49 12.65
CA ILE A 108 -8.35 9.63 11.75
C ILE A 108 -6.97 10.23 11.56
N GLN A 109 -5.93 9.43 11.77
CA GLN A 109 -4.56 9.79 11.41
C GLN A 109 -4.24 9.25 10.02
N PHE A 110 -3.62 10.09 9.19
CA PHE A 110 -3.07 9.72 7.90
C PHE A 110 -1.55 9.90 7.92
N VAL A 111 -0.82 8.87 7.51
CA VAL A 111 0.62 8.94 7.26
C VAL A 111 0.85 8.60 5.80
N ALA A 112 1.16 9.62 5.00
CA ALA A 112 1.46 9.48 3.59
C ALA A 112 2.96 9.24 3.39
N LEU A 113 3.31 8.25 2.56
CA LEU A 113 4.68 7.85 2.27
C LEU A 113 4.87 7.75 0.75
N SER A 114 5.83 8.52 0.23
CA SER A 114 6.18 8.53 -1.19
C SER A 114 7.59 7.98 -1.40
N GLY A 115 7.71 6.75 -1.87
CA GLY A 115 8.97 6.06 -2.19
C GLY A 115 9.41 6.22 -3.65
N GLY A 116 9.09 7.36 -4.27
CA GLY A 116 9.31 7.57 -5.70
C GLY A 116 8.43 6.67 -6.58
N ASN A 117 9.06 5.81 -7.37
CA ASN A 117 8.39 4.90 -8.30
C ASN A 117 8.08 3.54 -7.67
N GLU A 118 8.65 3.20 -6.52
CA GLU A 118 8.46 1.88 -5.94
C GLU A 118 7.16 1.78 -5.15
N TYR A 119 6.78 2.82 -4.42
CA TYR A 119 5.53 2.83 -3.68
C TYR A 119 4.97 4.22 -3.45
N LYS A 120 3.65 4.26 -3.30
CA LYS A 120 2.89 5.43 -2.88
C LYS A 120 1.83 4.93 -1.90
N PHE A 121 2.00 5.22 -0.63
CA PHE A 121 1.18 4.67 0.44
C PHE A 121 0.51 5.75 1.29
N ILE A 122 -0.66 5.41 1.82
CA ILE A 122 -1.36 6.17 2.86
C ILE A 122 -1.75 5.17 3.93
N SER A 123 -1.14 5.30 5.10
CA SER A 123 -1.58 4.58 6.28
C SER A 123 -2.71 5.37 6.93
N LEU A 124 -3.86 4.74 7.09
CA LEU A 124 -5.04 5.29 7.75
C LEU A 124 -5.24 4.56 9.07
N THR A 125 -5.23 5.27 10.19
CA THR A 125 -5.41 4.70 11.54
C THR A 125 -6.52 5.40 12.31
N GLN A 126 -7.43 4.62 12.91
CA GLN A 126 -8.48 5.11 13.81
C GLN A 126 -8.80 4.04 14.86
N GLY A 127 -8.31 4.25 16.10
CA GLY A 127 -8.42 3.22 17.14
C GLY A 127 -7.72 1.93 16.70
N THR A 128 -8.46 0.82 16.65
CA THR A 128 -7.94 -0.48 16.18
C THR A 128 -7.98 -0.62 14.65
N VAL A 129 -8.73 0.23 13.94
CA VAL A 129 -8.84 0.19 12.48
C VAL A 129 -7.54 0.69 11.87
N PHE A 130 -7.00 -0.11 10.96
CA PHE A 130 -5.78 0.19 10.24
C PHE A 130 -5.91 -0.24 8.79
N MET A 131 -5.58 0.68 7.88
CA MET A 131 -5.64 0.42 6.44
C MET A 131 -4.39 0.99 5.80
N LEU A 132 -3.68 0.20 4.99
CA LEU A 132 -2.67 0.74 4.08
C LEU A 132 -3.26 0.79 2.68
N LEU A 133 -3.57 2.01 2.24
CA LEU A 133 -4.05 2.29 0.89
C LEU A 133 -2.86 2.65 0.00
N GLY A 134 -2.92 2.29 -1.27
CA GLY A 134 -1.90 2.69 -2.23
C GLY A 134 -1.43 1.54 -3.10
N ILE A 135 -0.28 1.73 -3.73
CA ILE A 135 0.30 0.75 -4.65
C ILE A 135 1.78 0.51 -4.33
N LEU A 136 2.16 -0.77 -4.34
CA LEU A 136 3.53 -1.23 -4.36
C LEU A 136 3.87 -1.70 -5.78
N MET A 137 5.01 -1.27 -6.29
CA MET A 137 5.60 -1.66 -7.57
C MET A 137 7.06 -1.98 -7.27
N PRO A 138 7.38 -3.21 -6.83
CA PRO A 138 8.72 -3.53 -6.36
C PRO A 138 9.78 -3.11 -7.37
N GLU A 139 10.88 -2.53 -6.87
CA GLU A 139 11.92 -1.92 -7.72
C GLU A 139 12.47 -2.90 -8.75
N ASN A 140 12.64 -4.17 -8.36
CA ASN A 140 13.24 -5.21 -9.19
C ASN A 140 12.16 -6.15 -9.73
N ARG A 141 11.70 -5.85 -10.94
CA ARG A 141 10.83 -6.73 -11.73
C ARG A 141 11.68 -7.77 -12.50
N PRO A 142 11.30 -9.06 -12.52
CA PRO A 142 11.97 -10.06 -13.35
C PRO A 142 11.96 -9.69 -14.82
N SER A 143 13.04 -9.99 -15.55
CA SER A 143 13.20 -9.65 -16.96
C SER A 143 12.14 -10.26 -17.87
N TRP A 144 11.57 -11.41 -17.49
CA TRP A 144 10.51 -12.08 -18.22
C TRP A 144 9.12 -11.45 -18.04
N TRP A 145 8.94 -10.57 -17.04
CA TRP A 145 7.65 -9.92 -16.80
C TRP A 145 7.48 -8.73 -17.76
N ASP A 146 6.88 -9.03 -18.91
CA ASP A 146 6.62 -8.07 -19.97
C ASP A 146 5.36 -7.23 -19.70
N LEU A 147 5.52 -5.91 -19.64
CA LEU A 147 4.42 -4.97 -19.47
C LEU A 147 3.52 -4.83 -20.70
N ASN A 148 3.87 -5.44 -21.84
CA ASN A 148 2.92 -5.62 -22.94
C ASN A 148 1.93 -6.76 -22.69
N ALA A 149 2.23 -7.67 -21.77
CA ALA A 149 1.42 -8.84 -21.47
C ALA A 149 0.72 -8.76 -20.10
N TRP A 150 1.33 -8.12 -19.09
CA TRP A 150 0.85 -8.11 -17.71
C TRP A 150 1.08 -6.76 -17.01
N THR A 151 0.24 -6.44 -16.03
CA THR A 151 0.45 -5.25 -15.18
C THR A 151 1.54 -5.50 -14.15
N TRP A 152 2.15 -4.43 -13.64
CA TRP A 152 3.10 -4.49 -12.52
C TRP A 152 2.70 -3.55 -11.40
N GLY A 153 2.01 -4.06 -10.40
CA GLY A 153 1.48 -3.27 -9.31
C GLY A 153 0.67 -4.13 -8.36
N PHE A 154 0.75 -3.80 -7.08
CA PHE A 154 0.21 -4.62 -6.00
C PHE A 154 -0.42 -3.73 -4.93
N ILE A 155 -1.57 -4.15 -4.40
CA ILE A 155 -2.25 -3.52 -3.26
C ILE A 155 -2.21 -4.45 -2.06
N PHE A 156 -2.17 -3.89 -0.85
CA PHE A 156 -2.28 -4.68 0.37
C PHE A 156 -3.72 -5.13 0.61
N THR A 157 -3.89 -6.39 1.00
CA THR A 157 -5.22 -7.00 1.17
C THR A 157 -5.56 -7.36 2.62
N SER A 158 -4.64 -7.10 3.56
CA SER A 158 -4.77 -7.49 4.96
C SER A 158 -4.19 -6.43 5.88
N THR A 159 -4.65 -6.39 7.12
CA THR A 159 -4.13 -5.46 8.15
C THR A 159 -2.74 -5.84 8.64
N THR A 160 -2.29 -7.08 8.43
CA THR A 160 -0.93 -7.53 8.74
C THR A 160 0.10 -7.02 7.73
N LEU A 161 -0.35 -6.55 6.56
CA LEU A 161 0.50 -6.08 5.45
C LEU A 161 1.49 -7.13 4.92
N LEU A 162 1.14 -8.41 5.03
CA LEU A 162 1.94 -9.51 4.46
C LEU A 162 1.35 -10.07 3.17
N ALA A 163 0.05 -9.87 2.95
CA ALA A 163 -0.65 -10.30 1.75
C ALA A 163 -0.94 -9.11 0.82
N LEU A 164 -0.68 -9.34 -0.46
CA LEU A 164 -0.87 -8.40 -1.55
C LEU A 164 -1.68 -9.02 -2.68
N ARG A 165 -2.23 -8.18 -3.55
CA ARG A 165 -2.95 -8.60 -4.75
C ARG A 165 -2.60 -7.71 -5.93
N SER A 166 -2.43 -8.30 -7.11
CA SER A 166 -2.30 -7.57 -8.38
C SER A 166 -3.62 -7.48 -9.13
N SER A 167 -3.65 -6.82 -10.28
CA SER A 167 -4.81 -6.84 -11.18
C SER A 167 -5.10 -8.28 -11.63
N SER A 168 -6.23 -8.54 -12.30
CA SER A 168 -6.49 -9.87 -12.88
C SER A 168 -5.72 -10.11 -14.20
N LYS A 169 -4.82 -9.20 -14.58
CA LYS A 169 -3.91 -9.31 -15.72
C LYS A 169 -2.47 -9.54 -15.24
N PHE A 170 -2.18 -10.77 -14.87
CA PHE A 170 -0.94 -11.20 -14.24
C PHE A 170 -0.44 -12.54 -14.83
N PRO A 171 0.83 -12.92 -14.64
CA PRO A 171 1.43 -14.09 -15.32
C PRO A 171 1.16 -15.43 -14.65
N TYR A 172 0.61 -15.45 -13.44
CA TYR A 172 0.37 -16.66 -12.64
C TYR A 172 -1.08 -17.13 -12.71
N THR A 173 -1.41 -18.19 -11.95
CA THR A 173 -2.78 -18.72 -11.82
C THR A 173 -3.62 -18.03 -10.74
N VAL A 174 -2.99 -17.41 -9.74
CA VAL A 174 -3.63 -16.62 -8.68
C VAL A 174 -3.06 -15.21 -8.59
N SER A 175 -3.92 -14.25 -8.28
CA SER A 175 -3.58 -12.82 -8.24
C SER A 175 -2.98 -12.37 -6.89
N GLU A 176 -2.90 -13.31 -5.95
CA GLU A 176 -2.47 -13.13 -4.57
C GLU A 176 -0.98 -13.41 -4.42
N TYR A 177 -0.32 -12.53 -3.66
CA TYR A 177 1.11 -12.55 -3.42
C TYR A 177 1.41 -12.31 -1.95
N GLU A 178 2.55 -12.78 -1.49
CA GLU A 178 3.00 -12.63 -0.12
C GLU A 178 4.48 -12.26 -0.08
N PHE A 179 4.90 -11.50 0.92
CA PHE A 179 6.32 -11.34 1.16
C PHE A 179 6.92 -12.64 1.68
N LEU A 180 8.11 -13.00 1.19
CA LEU A 180 8.98 -13.97 1.84
C LEU A 180 9.30 -13.43 3.24
N SER A 181 8.56 -13.94 4.21
CA SER A 181 8.54 -13.44 5.58
C SER A 181 8.55 -14.60 6.56
N SER A 182 9.12 -14.36 7.73
CA SER A 182 9.01 -15.28 8.87
C SER A 182 8.09 -14.66 9.90
N THR A 183 6.93 -15.26 10.13
CA THR A 183 5.98 -14.85 11.18
C THR A 183 6.58 -14.92 12.59
N ARG A 184 7.80 -15.45 12.74
CA ARG A 184 8.58 -15.49 13.98
C ARG A 184 9.42 -14.23 14.23
N MET A 185 9.55 -13.33 13.26
CA MET A 185 10.16 -12.00 13.45
C MET A 185 9.21 -11.09 14.24
N GLY A 186 8.94 -11.44 15.50
CA GLY A 186 7.98 -10.73 16.35
C GLY A 186 8.66 -9.73 17.27
N ILE A 187 9.57 -10.24 18.09
CA ILE A 187 10.10 -9.54 19.27
C ILE A 187 11.48 -8.95 18.99
N ALA A 188 11.84 -7.92 19.75
CA ALA A 188 13.19 -7.37 19.75
C ALA A 188 14.23 -8.45 20.10
N ASN A 189 15.40 -8.36 19.50
CA ASN A 189 16.55 -9.19 19.80
C ASN A 189 16.93 -9.02 21.28
N PRO A 190 16.92 -10.10 22.09
CA PRO A 190 17.12 -10.00 23.53
C PRO A 190 18.55 -9.61 23.91
N GLN A 191 19.53 -9.78 23.01
CA GLN A 191 20.93 -9.42 23.28
C GLN A 191 21.19 -7.93 23.07
N THR A 192 20.53 -7.32 22.09
CA THR A 192 20.72 -5.90 21.75
C THR A 192 19.59 -5.00 22.24
N ASN A 193 18.46 -5.59 22.66
CA ASN A 193 17.20 -4.93 22.95
C ASN A 193 16.71 -4.03 21.79
N ARG A 194 16.97 -4.45 20.54
CA ARG A 194 16.55 -3.75 19.31
C ARG A 194 15.74 -4.65 18.39
N ARG A 195 14.92 -4.04 17.55
CA ARG A 195 14.10 -4.75 16.56
C ARG A 195 14.94 -5.03 15.33
N ASP A 196 15.07 -6.29 14.93
CA ASP A 196 15.76 -6.64 13.69
C ASP A 196 14.94 -6.22 12.46
N ILE A 197 15.61 -5.87 11.36
CA ILE A 197 15.00 -5.54 10.06
C ILE A 197 15.63 -6.36 8.94
N PHE A 198 14.81 -6.82 8.01
CA PHE A 198 15.21 -7.55 6.82
C PHE A 198 14.79 -6.69 5.62
N ALA A 199 15.76 -6.05 4.99
CA ALA A 199 15.56 -5.16 3.85
C ALA A 199 15.55 -5.94 2.52
N GLY A 200 14.90 -5.39 1.49
CA GLY A 200 14.90 -6.01 0.16
C GLY A 200 14.00 -7.24 0.09
N ASN A 201 12.71 -7.05 0.39
CA ASN A 201 11.75 -8.14 0.49
C ASN A 201 11.44 -8.78 -0.87
N ILE A 202 11.45 -10.11 -0.88
CA ILE A 202 11.06 -10.90 -2.04
C ILE A 202 9.55 -11.09 -2.01
N LEU A 203 8.88 -10.79 -3.12
CA LEU A 203 7.45 -11.03 -3.29
C LEU A 203 7.26 -12.38 -3.98
N LEU A 204 6.48 -13.27 -3.37
CA LEU A 204 6.17 -14.62 -3.85
C LEU A 204 4.72 -14.69 -4.30
N THR A 205 4.43 -15.51 -5.31
CA THR A 205 3.04 -15.87 -5.62
C THR A 205 2.52 -16.89 -4.61
N SER A 206 1.24 -16.79 -4.26
CA SER A 206 0.58 -17.74 -3.36
C SER A 206 0.26 -19.10 -4.00
N SER A 207 0.50 -19.30 -5.30
CA SER A 207 0.21 -20.57 -6.00
C SER A 207 1.40 -21.52 -6.16
N ASN A 208 2.43 -21.43 -5.31
CA ASN A 208 3.66 -22.25 -5.42
C ASN A 208 4.38 -22.12 -6.77
N ALA A 209 4.16 -21.03 -7.52
CA ALA A 209 4.66 -20.84 -8.88
C ALA A 209 5.91 -19.94 -8.98
N GLY A 210 6.43 -19.41 -7.86
CA GLY A 210 7.70 -18.68 -7.81
C GLY A 210 7.62 -17.24 -7.29
N GLY A 211 8.67 -16.46 -7.58
CA GLY A 211 8.82 -15.07 -7.14
C GLY A 211 8.30 -14.07 -8.18
N ALA A 212 7.52 -13.09 -7.72
CA ALA A 212 7.03 -12.00 -8.56
C ALA A 212 8.06 -10.89 -8.76
N GLY A 213 8.84 -10.55 -7.72
CA GLY A 213 9.89 -9.53 -7.78
C GLY A 213 10.53 -9.28 -6.42
N LYS A 214 11.37 -8.25 -6.33
CA LYS A 214 12.05 -7.86 -5.10
C LYS A 214 11.97 -6.35 -4.89
N THR A 215 11.67 -5.92 -3.66
CA THR A 215 11.73 -4.49 -3.31
C THR A 215 13.17 -4.00 -3.21
N SER A 216 13.34 -2.69 -3.16
CA SER A 216 14.58 -2.05 -2.71
C SER A 216 14.85 -2.36 -1.23
N ASP A 217 16.01 -1.94 -0.75
CA ASP A 217 16.38 -2.02 0.67
C ASP A 217 15.68 -0.97 1.53
N ASP A 218 14.86 -0.10 0.93
CA ASP A 218 14.09 0.93 1.64
C ASP A 218 12.73 0.41 2.11
N ILE A 219 12.27 -0.74 1.60
CA ILE A 219 11.14 -1.50 2.16
C ILE A 219 11.70 -2.72 2.88
N CYS A 220 11.33 -2.87 4.15
CA CYS A 220 11.81 -3.95 5.01
C CYS A 220 10.69 -4.58 5.81
N LEU A 221 10.95 -5.79 6.30
CA LEU A 221 10.15 -6.44 7.33
C LEU A 221 10.91 -6.38 8.64
N ALA A 222 10.21 -6.10 9.74
CA ALA A 222 10.80 -5.85 11.03
C ALA A 222 10.19 -6.74 12.12
N CYS A 223 10.92 -6.91 13.22
CA CYS A 223 10.36 -7.37 14.49
C CYS A 223 9.41 -6.31 15.08
N GLY A 224 8.17 -6.25 14.59
CA GLY A 224 7.23 -5.17 14.90
C GLY A 224 6.37 -5.38 16.15
N ASN A 225 6.25 -6.60 16.67
CA ASN A 225 5.34 -6.90 17.78
C ASN A 225 5.75 -6.17 19.07
N GLY A 226 4.78 -5.59 19.77
CA GLY A 226 5.00 -4.75 20.95
C GLY A 226 5.61 -3.37 20.65
N GLY A 227 5.73 -2.99 19.37
CA GLY A 227 6.05 -1.63 18.96
C GLY A 227 4.78 -0.82 18.73
N SER A 228 4.89 0.50 18.68
CA SER A 228 3.81 1.35 18.18
C SER A 228 3.93 1.50 16.67
N ARG A 229 2.80 1.66 15.98
CA ARG A 229 2.84 2.11 14.60
C ARG A 229 3.50 3.49 14.55
N TYR A 230 4.27 3.71 13.51
CA TYR A 230 5.05 4.91 13.24
C TYR A 230 6.21 5.17 14.21
N ASP A 231 6.60 4.16 14.99
CA ASP A 231 7.88 4.18 15.70
C ASP A 231 9.04 4.20 14.70
N THR A 232 10.06 4.99 15.02
CA THR A 232 11.30 5.03 14.26
C THR A 232 12.25 3.94 14.77
N LEU A 233 12.65 3.04 13.89
CA LEU A 233 13.67 2.02 14.10
C LEU A 233 15.02 2.56 13.63
N SER A 234 16.01 2.55 14.51
CA SER A 234 17.38 2.98 14.22
C SER A 234 18.40 1.97 14.76
N PHE A 235 19.55 1.88 14.09
CA PHE A 235 20.59 0.89 14.37
C PHE A 235 21.93 1.60 14.60
N PRO A 236 22.72 1.23 15.62
CA PRO A 236 24.01 1.89 15.84
C PRO A 236 24.96 1.67 14.68
N GLY A 237 25.67 2.74 14.33
CA GLY A 237 26.59 2.71 13.19
C GLY A 237 25.89 2.76 11.84
N ASP A 238 24.56 2.81 11.81
CA ASP A 238 23.77 3.08 10.61
C ASP A 238 23.11 4.45 10.72
N THR A 239 23.18 5.24 9.65
CA THR A 239 22.46 6.52 9.56
C THR A 239 21.01 6.33 9.11
N LYS A 240 20.66 5.12 8.65
CA LYS A 240 19.32 4.79 8.18
C LYS A 240 18.32 4.76 9.33
N GLN A 241 17.13 5.29 9.05
CA GLN A 241 15.99 5.19 9.94
C GLN A 241 14.79 4.61 9.19
N TYR A 242 14.10 3.68 9.84
CA TYR A 242 12.95 2.99 9.27
C TYR A 242 11.70 3.26 10.10
N LEU A 243 10.61 3.65 9.46
CA LEU A 243 9.31 3.82 10.07
C LEU A 243 8.58 2.49 10.13
N LEU A 244 8.22 2.02 11.33
CA LEU A 244 7.40 0.82 11.50
C LEU A 244 5.95 1.12 11.11
N ILE A 245 5.48 0.61 9.98
CA ILE A 245 4.13 0.89 9.46
C ILE A 245 3.09 0.02 10.16
N ASN A 246 3.41 -1.26 10.36
CA ASN A 246 2.53 -2.20 11.05
C ASN A 246 3.28 -2.95 12.14
N ASN A 247 2.68 -3.03 13.33
CA ASN A 247 3.30 -3.52 14.56
C ASN A 247 2.95 -4.99 14.85
N THR A 248 3.03 -5.84 13.83
CA THR A 248 2.88 -7.30 13.95
C THR A 248 4.23 -8.00 13.86
N SER A 249 4.25 -9.33 14.03
CA SER A 249 5.40 -10.10 13.58
C SER A 249 5.57 -9.98 12.07
N ALA A 250 6.82 -9.85 11.61
CA ALA A 250 7.19 -9.44 10.26
C ALA A 250 6.45 -8.14 9.85
N GLY A 251 6.46 -7.15 10.74
CA GLY A 251 5.81 -5.86 10.49
C GLY A 251 6.47 -5.12 9.33
N LEU A 252 5.67 -4.56 8.42
CA LEU A 252 6.18 -3.72 7.34
C LEU A 252 6.85 -2.47 7.92
N ALA A 253 8.04 -2.13 7.44
CA ALA A 253 8.73 -0.90 7.77
C ALA A 253 9.36 -0.27 6.52
N VAL A 254 9.47 1.06 6.52
CA VAL A 254 9.87 1.86 5.35
C VAL A 254 10.94 2.86 5.74
N ARG A 255 12.01 2.98 4.96
CA ARG A 255 13.09 3.92 5.23
C ARG A 255 12.65 5.37 5.05
N ILE A 256 12.92 6.20 6.05
CA ILE A 256 12.60 7.64 6.08
C ILE A 256 13.83 8.55 6.24
N GLN A 257 15.01 7.98 6.49
CA GLN A 257 16.31 8.66 6.53
C GLN A 257 17.42 7.66 6.14
#